data_AF-A0A7W1T3A2-F1
#
_entry.id   AF-A0A7W1T3A2-F1
#
_cell.length_a   1.000
_cell.length_b   1.000
_cell.length_c   1.000
_cell.angle_alpha   90.00
_cell.angle_beta   90.00
_cell.angle_gamma   90.00
#
_symmetry.space_group_name_H-M   'P 1'
#
loop_
_entity.id
_entity.type
_entity.pdbx_description
1 polymer ?
#
loop_
_entity_poly.entity_id
_entity_poly.type
_entity_poly.pdbx_seq_one_letter_code
_entity_poly.pdbx_strand_id
1 'polypeptide(L)' 'MKAVTLKQGCCGMAGTYGHESEHQRESKGLFDMSWREPARAHRDEMMATGYSCRCQTERFGGFRPPHPVEVLAQALG' A
#
# COMPACT_ATOMS: atom_id res chain seq x y z
N MET A 1 12.04 -11.56 13.47
CA MET A 1 10.89 -11.07 12.66
C MET A 1 10.95 -11.74 11.30
N LYS A 2 9.86 -12.38 10.82
CA LYS A 2 9.82 -13.02 9.48
C LYS A 2 8.80 -12.28 8.62
N ALA A 3 9.27 -11.62 7.57
CA ALA A 3 8.38 -11.00 6.59
C ALA A 3 7.91 -12.04 5.57
N VAL A 4 6.68 -11.88 5.09
CA VAL A 4 6.09 -12.69 4.01
C VAL A 4 5.64 -11.75 2.89
N THR A 5 6.01 -12.07 1.66
CA THR A 5 5.57 -11.31 0.49
C THR A 5 4.20 -11.81 0.03
N LEU A 6 3.23 -10.90 -0.04
CA LEU A 6 1.92 -11.17 -0.64
C LEU A 6 1.98 -10.96 -2.16
N LYS A 7 1.29 -11.82 -2.92
CA LYS A 7 1.22 -11.71 -4.39
C LYS A 7 0.11 -10.73 -4.79
N GLN A 8 0.40 -9.43 -4.73
CA GLN A 8 -0.56 -8.39 -5.09
C GLN A 8 -0.25 -7.79 -6.46
N GLY A 9 -1.30 -7.37 -7.18
CA GLY A 9 -1.19 -6.54 -8.38
C GLY A 9 -0.79 -5.10 -8.06
N CYS A 10 -0.84 -4.21 -9.06
CA CYS A 10 -0.60 -2.78 -8.85
C CYS A 10 -1.60 -2.19 -7.85
N CYS A 11 -1.14 -1.30 -6.96
CA CYS A 11 -2.03 -0.59 -6.01
C CYS A 11 -2.97 0.41 -6.70
N GLY A 12 -2.70 0.78 -7.95
CA GLY A 12 -3.47 1.75 -8.71
C GLY A 12 -2.92 3.19 -8.67
N MET A 13 -1.89 3.48 -7.87
CA MET A 13 -1.31 4.83 -7.83
C MET A 13 -0.36 5.10 -9.01
N ALA A 14 0.57 4.18 -9.29
CA ALA A 14 1.52 4.28 -10.40
C ALA A 14 2.15 5.68 -10.63
N GLY A 15 2.52 6.39 -9.55
CA GLY A 15 3.08 7.74 -9.63
C GLY A 15 1.98 8.81 -9.63
N THR A 16 1.96 9.69 -10.65
CA THR A 16 0.94 10.75 -10.80
C THR A 16 -0.39 10.22 -11.33
N TYR A 17 -0.39 9.05 -11.99
CA TYR A 17 -1.58 8.44 -12.57
C TYR A 17 -2.77 8.38 -11.59
N GLY A 18 -2.56 7.94 -10.35
CA GLY A 18 -3.62 7.88 -9.34
C GLY A 18 -4.12 9.24 -8.85
N HIS A 19 -3.36 10.31 -9.08
CA HIS A 19 -3.75 11.69 -8.75
C HIS A 19 -4.49 12.40 -9.90
N GLU A 20 -4.32 11.95 -11.14
CA GLU A 20 -4.98 12.51 -12.30
C GLU A 20 -6.50 12.26 -12.22
N SER A 21 -7.30 13.32 -12.38
CA SER A 21 -8.75 13.26 -12.23
C SER A 21 -9.40 12.28 -13.20
N GLU A 22 -8.86 12.19 -14.41
CA GLU A 22 -9.28 11.26 -15.47
C GLU A 22 -9.17 9.79 -15.05
N HIS A 23 -8.21 9.45 -14.19
CA HIS A 23 -7.87 8.07 -13.84
C HIS A 23 -8.31 7.68 -12.42
N GLN A 24 -9.05 8.55 -11.72
CA GLN A 24 -9.43 8.32 -10.33
C GLN A 24 -10.23 7.03 -10.14
N ARG A 25 -11.16 6.75 -11.06
CA ARG A 25 -12.02 5.58 -10.98
C ARG A 25 -11.24 4.29 -11.18
N GLU A 26 -10.38 4.25 -12.19
CA GLU A 26 -9.51 3.12 -12.54
C GLU A 26 -8.47 2.88 -11.44
N SER A 27 -7.84 3.95 -10.95
CA SER A 27 -6.88 3.92 -9.84
C SER A 27 -7.50 3.30 -8.58
N LYS A 28 -8.70 3.76 -8.19
CA LYS A 28 -9.43 3.18 -7.06
C LYS A 28 -9.85 1.74 -7.35
N GLY A 29 -10.27 1.42 -8.58
CA GLY A 29 -10.64 0.07 -8.99
C GLY A 29 -9.50 -0.93 -8.81
N LEU A 30 -8.27 -0.56 -9.22
CA LEU A 30 -7.07 -1.38 -9.02
C LEU A 30 -6.79 -1.62 -7.52
N PHE A 31 -6.94 -0.59 -6.70
CA PHE A 31 -6.81 -0.73 -5.25
C PHE A 31 -7.88 -1.70 -4.68
N ASP A 32 -9.13 -1.55 -5.11
CA ASP A 32 -10.24 -2.37 -4.66
C ASP A 32 -10.07 -3.86 -5.03
N MET A 33 -9.52 -4.14 -6.22
CA MET A 33 -9.32 -5.50 -6.71
C MET A 33 -8.22 -6.27 -5.98
N SER A 34 -7.12 -5.61 -5.60
CA SER A 34 -5.93 -6.33 -5.10
C SER A 34 -5.39 -5.83 -3.77
N TRP A 35 -5.76 -4.65 -3.27
CA TRP A 35 -5.14 -4.05 -2.07
C TRP A 35 -6.12 -3.83 -0.93
N ARG A 36 -7.41 -3.62 -1.21
CA ARG A 36 -8.41 -3.31 -0.17
C ARG A 36 -8.55 -4.40 0.88
N GLU A 37 -8.64 -5.66 0.47
CA GLU A 37 -8.80 -6.77 1.40
C GLU A 37 -7.53 -6.97 2.26
N PRO A 38 -6.31 -7.11 1.69
CA PRO A 38 -5.11 -7.29 2.51
C PRO A 38 -4.84 -6.11 3.45
N ALA A 39 -5.08 -4.88 2.97
CA ALA A 39 -4.90 -3.67 3.80
C ALA A 39 -5.88 -3.64 4.98
N ARG A 40 -7.06 -4.24 4.84
CA ARG A 40 -8.02 -4.41 5.94
C ARG A 40 -7.64 -5.58 6.85
N ALA A 41 -7.26 -6.72 6.29
CA ALA A 41 -6.99 -7.95 7.04
C ALA A 41 -5.69 -7.88 7.86
N HIS A 42 -4.68 -7.16 7.36
CA HIS A 42 -3.33 -7.13 7.95
C HIS A 42 -2.89 -5.71 8.31
N ARG A 43 -3.82 -4.82 8.66
CA ARG A 43 -3.55 -3.39 8.88
C ARG A 43 -2.30 -3.12 9.74
N ASP A 44 -2.15 -3.82 10.85
CA ASP A 44 -1.06 -3.57 11.82
C ASP A 44 0.27 -4.27 11.45
N GLU A 45 0.23 -5.22 10.51
CA GLU A 45 1.39 -6.01 10.07
C GLU A 45 1.85 -5.64 8.65
N MET A 46 1.02 -4.90 7.91
CA MET A 46 1.26 -4.56 6.51
C MET A 46 2.42 -3.60 6.37
N MET A 47 3.39 -3.98 5.55
CA MET A 47 4.47 -3.11 5.09
C MET A 47 4.41 -2.96 3.58
N ALA A 48 4.90 -1.83 3.05
CA ALA A 48 5.01 -1.63 1.62
C ALA A 48 6.32 -0.92 1.28
N THR A 49 7.04 -1.43 0.27
CA THR A 49 8.32 -0.87 -0.17
C THR A 49 8.14 0.36 -1.07
N GLY A 50 7.09 0.38 -1.90
CA GLY A 50 6.85 1.47 -2.85
C GLY A 50 6.15 2.68 -2.23
N TYR A 51 6.71 3.88 -2.44
CA TYR A 51 6.08 5.16 -2.04
C TYR A 51 4.64 5.26 -2.56
N SER A 52 4.42 4.97 -3.84
CA SER A 52 3.10 5.01 -4.47
C SER A 52 2.09 4.08 -3.78
N CYS A 53 2.49 2.87 -3.40
CA CYS A 53 1.64 1.92 -2.69
C CYS A 53 1.30 2.37 -1.27
N ARG A 54 2.26 2.98 -0.57
CA ARG A 54 2.06 3.55 0.76
C ARG A 54 1.06 4.70 0.73
N CYS A 55 1.23 5.65 -0.21
CA CYS A 55 0.32 6.77 -0.39
C CYS A 55 -1.09 6.31 -0.83
N GLN A 56 -1.19 5.29 -1.68
CA GLN A 56 -2.49 4.74 -2.08
C GLN A 56 -3.23 4.09 -0.93
N THR A 57 -2.52 3.30 -0.11
CA THR A 57 -3.09 2.68 1.08
C THR A 57 -3.50 3.74 2.11
N GLU A 58 -2.73 4.81 2.24
CA GLU A 58 -3.13 5.97 3.06
C GLU A 58 -4.44 6.58 2.56
N ARG A 59 -4.55 6.80 1.24
CA ARG A 59 -5.72 7.39 0.62
C ARG A 59 -6.99 6.54 0.68
N PHE A 60 -6.89 5.23 0.41
CA PHE A 60 -8.07 4.35 0.24
C PHE A 60 -8.22 3.27 1.31
N GLY A 61 -7.17 3.00 2.08
CA GLY A 61 -7.15 2.09 3.23
C GLY A 61 -7.14 2.82 4.59
N GLY A 62 -6.88 4.14 4.61
CA GLY A 62 -6.95 4.98 5.81
C GLY A 62 -5.81 4.76 6.79
N PHE A 63 -4.65 4.29 6.32
CA PHE A 63 -3.39 4.24 7.07
C PHE A 63 -2.21 4.14 6.11
N ARG A 64 -1.05 4.62 6.53
CA ARG A 64 0.18 4.57 5.74
C ARG A 64 1.05 3.40 6.23
N PRO A 65 1.13 2.28 5.51
CA PRO A 65 2.01 1.19 5.93
C PRO A 65 3.47 1.66 5.95
N PRO A 66 4.28 1.25 6.94
CA PRO A 66 5.68 1.60 6.99
C PRO A 66 6.48 0.92 5.88
N HIS A 67 7.63 1.49 5.56
CA HIS A 67 8.63 0.80 4.77
C HIS A 67 9.30 -0.29 5.64
N PRO A 68 9.61 -1.50 5.11
CA PRO A 68 10.25 -2.54 5.91
C PRO A 68 11.53 -2.11 6.62
N VAL A 69 12.32 -1.22 6.03
CA VAL A 69 13.53 -0.64 6.68
C VAL A 69 13.18 0.25 7.88
N GLU A 70 12.06 0.97 7.87
CA GLU A 70 11.61 1.74 9.04
C GLU A 70 11.29 0.79 10.21
N VAL A 71 10.64 -0.34 9.91
CA VAL A 71 10.32 -1.39 10.90
C VAL A 71 11.59 -2.06 11.44
N LEU A 72 12.55 -2.37 10.55
CA LEU A 72 13.84 -2.94 10.97
C LEU A 72 14.62 -1.97 11.86
N ALA A 73 14.66 -0.68 11.52
CA ALA A 73 15.32 0.33 12.34
C ALA A 73 14.70 0.43 13.74
N GLN A 74 13.37 0.37 13.85
CA GLN A 74 12.67 0.35 15.14
C GLN A 74 12.97 -0.91 15.96
N ALA A 75 13.16 -2.06 15.30
CA ALA A 75 13.44 -3.33 15.97
C ALA A 75 14.91 -3.50 16.40
N LEU A 76 15.82 -2.71 15.83
CA LEU A 76 17.26 -2.73 16.14
C LEU A 76 17.69 -1.61 17.09
N GLY A 77 16.81 -0.63 17.33
CA GLY A 77 16.96 0.36 18.40
C GLY A 77 16.56 -0.19 19.77
#